data_AF-A0A8H3AXF1-F1
#
_entry.id   AF-A0A8H3AXF1-F1
#
_cell.length_a   1.000
_cell.length_b   1.000
_cell.length_c   1.000
_cell.angle_alpha   90.00
_cell.angle_beta   90.00
_cell.angle_gamma   90.00
#
_symmetry.space_group_name_H-M   'P 1'
#
loop_
_entity.id
_entity.type
_entity.pdbx_description
1 polymer ?
#
loop_
_entity_poly.entity_id
_entity_poly.type
_entity_poly.pdbx_seq_one_letter_code
_entity_poly.pdbx_strand_id
1 'polypeptide(L)'
;MTKFSLADAWASLPIPCLFIEQHFAVTRKLHRPWGRNPWIRMSASPWATVLVISISIQAERHVVHFDNRCGFGTPILIKGGQVLSTGGDYVSNGPLEAAIAYLQAGACGFNGENCSTIETTLKNPTRPGCGSSTDVTLIPPHKFSVTTGFGYCNGCDGVGNNCASAGYFPNDAFCTPTDYQSQRQCQANDVNLAITFC
;
A
#
# COMPACT_ATOMS: atom_id res chain seq x y z
N MET A 1 29.42 6.01 27.38
CA MET A 1 28.79 4.68 27.26
C MET A 1 27.29 4.85 27.42
N THR A 2 26.62 5.22 26.34
CA THR A 2 25.18 5.45 26.28
C THR A 2 24.47 4.10 26.18
N LYS A 3 23.47 3.90 27.04
CA LYS A 3 22.60 2.71 27.04
C LYS A 3 21.82 2.70 25.72
N PHE A 4 22.19 1.80 24.81
CA PHE A 4 21.28 1.32 23.77
C PHE A 4 20.19 0.51 24.48
N SER A 5 18.98 1.06 24.54
CA SER A 5 17.80 0.35 25.01
C SER A 5 17.38 -0.65 23.93
N LEU A 6 17.04 -1.87 24.31
CA LEU A 6 16.49 -2.90 23.42
C LEU A 6 15.15 -2.51 22.77
N ALA A 7 14.57 -1.36 23.13
CA ALA A 7 13.41 -0.78 22.47
C ALA A 7 13.73 -0.16 21.09
N ASP A 8 14.98 0.23 20.83
CA ASP A 8 15.36 0.92 19.58
C ASP A 8 15.73 -0.06 18.43
N ALA A 9 15.70 -1.37 18.69
CA ALA A 9 16.08 -2.41 17.72
C ALA A 9 14.90 -2.97 16.91
N TRP A 10 13.67 -2.51 17.15
CA TRP A 10 12.48 -2.97 16.42
C TRP A 10 12.12 -2.09 15.21
N ALA A 11 12.69 -0.88 15.11
CA ALA A 11 12.43 0.06 14.01
C ALA A 11 13.19 -0.27 12.70
N SER A 12 13.95 -1.37 12.67
CA SER A 12 14.88 -1.70 11.57
C SER A 12 14.67 -3.09 10.96
N LEU A 13 13.57 -3.78 11.29
CA LEU A 13 13.17 -4.99 10.57
C LEU A 13 12.12 -4.64 9.50
N PRO A 14 12.46 -4.71 8.20
CA PRO A 14 11.49 -4.54 7.14
C PRO A 14 10.63 -5.81 7.05
N ILE A 15 9.54 -5.89 7.82
CA ILE A 15 8.68 -7.08 7.85
C ILE A 15 7.19 -6.71 7.93
N PRO A 16 6.34 -7.18 6.99
CA PRO A 16 6.75 -7.67 5.67
C PRO A 16 5.77 -7.36 4.52
N CYS A 17 6.35 -6.90 3.42
CA CYS A 17 5.75 -7.04 2.09
C CYS A 17 5.34 -8.49 1.74
N LEU A 18 5.79 -9.51 2.49
CA LEU A 18 5.42 -10.93 2.30
C LEU A 18 3.92 -11.20 2.40
N PHE A 19 3.13 -10.45 3.19
CA PHE A 19 1.69 -10.74 3.30
C PHE A 19 0.89 -10.32 2.06
N ILE A 20 1.35 -9.31 1.32
CA ILE A 20 0.65 -8.83 0.12
C ILE A 20 0.69 -9.88 -1.00
N GLU A 21 1.74 -10.71 -1.09
CA GLU A 21 1.84 -11.74 -2.13
C GLU A 21 0.91 -12.94 -1.92
N GLN A 22 0.54 -13.28 -0.68
CA GLN A 22 -0.16 -14.55 -0.41
C GLN A 22 -1.64 -14.56 -0.83
N HIS A 23 -2.26 -13.40 -1.05
CA HIS A 23 -3.67 -13.33 -1.48
C HIS A 23 -3.89 -13.63 -2.97
N PHE A 24 -2.84 -13.80 -3.79
CA PHE A 24 -2.98 -14.03 -5.25
C PHE A 24 -2.92 -15.51 -5.70
N ALA A 25 -2.56 -16.45 -4.82
CA ALA A 25 -2.30 -17.83 -5.23
C ALA A 25 -3.56 -18.71 -5.44
N VAL A 26 -4.76 -18.25 -5.07
CA VAL A 26 -5.96 -19.10 -5.06
C VAL A 26 -6.97 -18.62 -6.12
N THR A 27 -6.83 -19.07 -7.37
CA THR A 27 -7.94 -19.31 -8.35
C THR A 27 -7.42 -19.68 -9.74
N ARG A 28 -6.69 -20.79 -9.87
CA ARG A 28 -6.57 -21.48 -11.17
C ARG A 28 -6.79 -22.99 -11.03
N LYS A 29 -8.00 -23.37 -10.58
CA LYS A 29 -8.52 -24.72 -10.82
C LYS A 29 -9.11 -24.76 -12.24
N LEU A 30 -8.28 -25.18 -13.20
CA LEU A 30 -8.73 -25.60 -14.53
C LEU A 30 -9.70 -26.78 -14.38
N HIS A 31 -10.99 -26.54 -14.62
CA HIS A 31 -11.97 -27.61 -14.83
C HIS A 31 -11.74 -28.22 -16.22
N ARG A 32 -11.33 -29.49 -16.27
CA ARG A 32 -11.34 -30.32 -17.48
C ARG A 32 -12.71 -31.01 -17.60
N PRO A 33 -13.42 -30.94 -18.73
CA PRO A 33 -14.50 -31.87 -19.01
C PRO A 33 -13.95 -33.11 -19.74
N TRP A 34 -14.23 -34.28 -19.16
CA TRP A 34 -14.19 -35.57 -19.84
C TRP A 34 -15.52 -35.81 -20.54
N GLY A 35 -15.50 -36.22 -21.81
CA GLY A 35 -16.66 -36.73 -22.54
C GLY A 35 -16.32 -37.06 -23.99
N ARG A 36 -16.05 -38.34 -24.28
CA ARG A 36 -15.85 -38.88 -25.64
C ARG A 36 -17.20 -39.31 -26.21
N ASN A 37 -17.46 -39.01 -27.48
CA ASN A 37 -18.40 -39.74 -28.35
C ASN A 37 -17.78 -39.84 -29.76
N PRO A 38 -17.74 -41.02 -30.42
CA PRO A 38 -17.02 -41.17 -31.69
C PRO A 38 -17.96 -41.52 -32.84
N TRP A 39 -18.53 -40.55 -33.56
CA TRP A 39 -19.02 -40.73 -34.95
C TRP A 39 -19.23 -39.36 -35.63
N ILE A 40 -18.16 -38.74 -36.14
CA ILE A 40 -18.28 -37.63 -37.11
C ILE A 40 -17.29 -37.89 -38.24
N ARG A 41 -17.83 -38.13 -39.45
CA ARG A 41 -17.07 -38.20 -40.69
C ARG A 41 -16.48 -36.81 -40.98
N MET A 42 -15.16 -36.70 -40.97
CA MET A 42 -14.44 -35.48 -41.35
C MET A 42 -14.51 -35.30 -42.87
N SER A 43 -15.40 -34.43 -43.34
CA SER A 43 -15.17 -33.71 -44.60
C SER A 43 -14.17 -32.59 -44.31
N ALA A 44 -13.06 -32.55 -45.04
CA ALA A 44 -12.00 -31.55 -44.87
C ALA A 44 -12.53 -30.13 -45.13
N SER A 45 -12.96 -29.45 -44.07
CA SER A 45 -13.13 -28.00 -44.03
C SER A 45 -11.76 -27.39 -43.78
N PRO A 46 -11.32 -26.34 -44.51
CA PRO A 46 -10.07 -25.67 -44.21
C PRO A 46 -10.20 -25.03 -42.83
N TRP A 47 -9.52 -25.62 -41.85
CA TRP A 47 -9.46 -25.16 -40.48
C TRP A 47 -8.79 -23.79 -40.46
N ALA A 48 -9.60 -22.73 -40.43
CA ALA A 48 -9.13 -21.40 -40.10
C ALA A 48 -8.81 -21.38 -38.60
N THR A 49 -7.56 -21.63 -38.25
CA THR A 49 -7.07 -21.51 -36.88
C THR A 49 -7.00 -20.03 -36.51
N VAL A 50 -8.03 -19.51 -35.84
CA VAL A 50 -8.01 -18.15 -35.30
C VAL A 50 -7.13 -18.15 -34.04
N LEU A 51 -5.92 -17.62 -34.16
CA LEU A 51 -5.01 -17.35 -33.05
C LEU A 51 -5.48 -16.09 -32.32
N VAL A 52 -6.16 -16.25 -31.19
CA VAL A 52 -6.49 -15.12 -30.30
C VAL A 52 -5.25 -14.80 -29.47
N ILE A 53 -4.53 -13.75 -29.86
CA ILE A 53 -3.44 -13.19 -29.05
C ILE A 53 -4.08 -12.30 -27.99
N SER A 54 -4.18 -12.80 -26.76
CA SER A 54 -4.59 -11.98 -25.62
C SER A 54 -3.46 -11.04 -25.22
N ILE A 55 -3.49 -9.80 -25.71
CA ILE A 55 -2.64 -8.73 -25.16
C ILE A 55 -3.10 -8.45 -23.72
N SER A 56 -2.27 -8.81 -22.75
CA SER A 56 -2.52 -8.44 -21.35
C SER A 56 -2.09 -7.00 -21.17
N ILE A 57 -3.03 -6.07 -21.05
CA ILE A 57 -2.75 -4.72 -20.60
C ILE A 57 -2.51 -4.83 -19.09
N GLN A 58 -1.26 -4.66 -18.65
CA GLN A 58 -0.98 -4.48 -17.23
C GLN A 58 -1.53 -3.10 -16.84
N ALA A 59 -2.77 -3.09 -16.35
CA ALA A 59 -3.35 -1.91 -15.75
C ALA A 59 -2.66 -1.64 -14.41
N GLU A 60 -2.37 -0.37 -14.15
CA GLU A 60 -1.78 0.09 -12.90
C GLU A 60 -2.55 -0.42 -11.70
N ARG A 61 -1.82 -0.94 -10.71
CA ARG A 61 -2.44 -1.56 -9.54
C ARG A 61 -1.61 -1.39 -8.28
N HIS A 62 -2.26 -0.97 -7.20
CA HIS A 62 -1.64 -0.78 -5.89
C HIS A 62 -2.44 -1.49 -4.80
N VAL A 63 -1.74 -2.00 -3.79
CA VAL A 63 -2.31 -2.55 -2.57
C VAL A 63 -1.85 -1.72 -1.38
N VAL A 64 -2.78 -1.29 -0.54
CA VAL A 64 -2.50 -0.72 0.77
C VAL A 64 -2.83 -1.78 1.81
N HIS A 65 -1.82 -2.19 2.57
CA HIS A 65 -1.92 -3.15 3.66
C HIS A 65 -1.78 -2.44 5.01
N PHE A 66 -2.53 -2.89 6.00
CA PHE A 66 -2.49 -2.36 7.36
C PHE A 66 -1.99 -3.41 8.35
N ASP A 67 -0.99 -3.03 9.13
CA ASP A 67 -0.48 -3.79 10.26
C ASP A 67 -0.72 -2.99 11.55
N ASN A 68 -1.80 -3.32 12.26
CA ASN A 68 -2.14 -2.68 13.53
C ASN A 68 -1.64 -3.53 14.71
N ARG A 69 -0.46 -3.21 15.24
CA ARG A 69 0.12 -3.90 16.40
C ARG A 69 -0.23 -3.23 17.72
N CYS A 70 -1.01 -2.15 17.70
CA CYS A 70 -1.43 -1.46 18.91
C CYS A 70 -2.37 -2.31 19.78
N GLY A 71 -3.06 -3.31 19.19
CA GLY A 71 -4.06 -4.12 19.87
C GLY A 71 -5.39 -3.37 20.14
N PHE A 72 -5.53 -2.15 19.62
CA PHE A 72 -6.73 -1.33 19.70
C PHE A 72 -6.87 -0.46 18.45
N GLY A 73 -8.02 0.20 18.32
CA GLY A 73 -8.31 1.11 17.22
C GLY A 73 -8.55 0.40 15.89
N THR A 74 -8.89 1.18 14.87
CA THR A 74 -9.19 0.68 13.53
C THR A 74 -8.46 1.52 12.50
N PRO A 75 -7.58 0.92 11.67
CA PRO A 75 -7.00 1.65 10.54
C PRO A 75 -8.09 2.14 9.61
N ILE A 76 -8.01 3.40 9.21
CA ILE A 76 -8.93 4.03 8.26
C ILE A 76 -8.10 4.47 7.06
N LEU A 77 -8.58 4.18 5.85
CA LEU A 77 -8.09 4.75 4.59
C LEU A 77 -9.20 5.62 4.00
N ILE A 78 -8.90 6.87 3.68
CA ILE A 78 -9.85 7.81 3.08
C ILE A 78 -9.24 8.46 1.83
N LYS A 79 -10.09 8.73 0.84
CA LYS A 79 -9.76 9.57 -0.31
C LYS A 79 -10.97 10.43 -0.68
N GLY A 80 -10.78 11.73 -0.87
CA GLY A 80 -11.82 12.62 -1.39
C GLY A 80 -13.12 12.60 -0.58
N GLY A 81 -13.04 12.45 0.73
CA GLY A 81 -14.22 12.38 1.60
C GLY A 81 -14.87 10.99 1.72
N GLN A 82 -14.33 9.97 1.05
CA GLN A 82 -14.87 8.60 1.08
C GLN A 82 -13.93 7.67 1.86
N VAL A 83 -14.50 6.87 2.76
CA VAL A 83 -13.80 5.75 3.41
C VAL A 83 -13.60 4.63 2.39
N LEU A 84 -12.35 4.28 2.12
CA LEU A 84 -11.94 3.23 1.20
C LEU A 84 -11.67 1.90 1.93
N SER A 85 -11.19 1.96 3.17
CA SER A 85 -10.97 0.78 4.01
C SER A 85 -11.09 1.12 5.50
N THR A 86 -11.47 0.11 6.29
CA THR A 86 -11.53 0.14 7.76
C THR A 86 -10.70 -0.99 8.37
N GLY A 87 -9.49 -1.22 7.82
CA GLY A 87 -8.49 -2.14 8.38
C GLY A 87 -8.14 -3.35 7.50
N GLY A 88 -8.91 -3.61 6.45
CA GLY A 88 -8.56 -4.64 5.46
C GLY A 88 -7.66 -4.10 4.34
N ASP A 89 -7.04 -5.00 3.59
CA ASP A 89 -6.30 -4.64 2.39
C ASP A 89 -7.19 -3.88 1.42
N TYR A 90 -6.69 -2.75 0.93
CA TYR A 90 -7.33 -1.98 -0.11
C TYR A 90 -6.60 -2.15 -1.43
N VAL A 91 -7.34 -2.47 -2.49
CA VAL A 91 -6.80 -2.60 -3.85
C VAL A 91 -7.27 -1.42 -4.69
N SER A 92 -6.33 -0.64 -5.20
CA SER A 92 -6.58 0.37 -6.22
C SER A 92 -6.28 -0.20 -7.62
N ASN A 93 -7.25 -0.17 -8.53
CA ASN A 93 -7.07 -0.52 -9.95
C ASN A 93 -6.78 0.76 -10.76
N GLY A 94 -5.67 1.41 -10.44
CA GLY A 94 -5.22 2.69 -10.97
C GLY A 94 -4.59 3.57 -9.88
N PRO A 95 -4.22 4.82 -10.20
CA PRO A 95 -3.60 5.74 -9.25
C PRO A 95 -4.44 5.94 -7.98
N LEU A 96 -3.81 5.83 -6.81
CA LEU A 96 -4.38 6.23 -5.53
C LEU A 96 -3.79 7.58 -5.13
N GLU A 97 -4.37 8.67 -5.62
CA GLU A 97 -3.86 10.03 -5.35
C GLU A 97 -4.52 10.69 -4.14
N ALA A 98 -3.72 11.43 -3.36
CA ALA A 98 -4.17 12.22 -2.21
C ALA A 98 -5.05 11.43 -1.22
N ALA A 99 -4.66 10.20 -0.94
CA ALA A 99 -5.28 9.39 0.10
C ALA A 99 -4.61 9.66 1.45
N ILE A 100 -5.38 9.48 2.51
CA ILE A 100 -4.90 9.59 3.88
C ILE A 100 -5.21 8.31 4.64
N ALA A 101 -4.35 7.98 5.60
CA ALA A 101 -4.62 6.88 6.53
C ALA A 101 -4.22 7.20 7.97
N TYR A 102 -4.99 6.70 8.92
CA TYR A 102 -4.74 6.91 10.35
C TYR A 102 -5.39 5.81 11.18
N LEU A 103 -4.96 5.65 12.44
CA LEU A 103 -5.57 4.71 13.37
C LEU A 103 -6.70 5.41 14.15
N GLN A 104 -7.94 5.09 13.85
CA GLN A 104 -9.09 5.61 14.59
C GLN A 104 -9.19 4.92 15.96
N ALA A 105 -8.91 5.67 17.03
CA ALA A 105 -9.00 5.23 18.43
C ALA A 105 -9.97 6.08 19.28
N GLY A 106 -10.86 6.84 18.63
CA GLY A 106 -11.93 7.63 19.25
C GLY A 106 -11.70 9.15 19.26
N ALA A 107 -10.46 9.61 19.07
CA ALA A 107 -10.10 11.03 19.11
C ALA A 107 -9.81 11.64 17.72
N CYS A 108 -9.67 10.81 16.67
CA CYS A 108 -9.33 11.30 15.34
C CYS A 108 -10.56 11.88 14.66
N GLY A 109 -10.40 13.05 14.04
CA GLY A 109 -11.39 13.60 13.12
C GLY A 109 -11.52 12.76 11.84
N PHE A 110 -12.46 13.14 10.99
CA PHE A 110 -12.75 12.40 9.76
C PHE A 110 -11.56 12.40 8.78
N ASN A 111 -10.74 13.45 8.75
CA ASN A 111 -9.56 13.51 7.91
C ASN A 111 -8.28 13.18 8.69
N GLY A 112 -8.37 12.50 9.83
CA GLY A 112 -7.22 12.21 10.68
C GLY A 112 -6.78 13.39 11.55
N GLU A 113 -7.61 14.43 11.70
CA GLU A 113 -7.32 15.52 12.64
C GLU A 113 -7.10 14.95 14.04
N ASN A 114 -6.20 15.55 14.82
CA ASN A 114 -5.76 15.05 16.13
C ASN A 114 -5.00 13.72 16.14
N CYS A 115 -4.60 13.17 14.98
CA CYS A 115 -3.90 11.90 14.89
C CYS A 115 -2.69 11.92 13.95
N SER A 116 -1.73 11.00 14.21
CA SER A 116 -0.63 10.73 13.31
C SER A 116 -1.21 10.22 11.99
N THR A 117 -1.04 10.99 10.91
CA THR A 117 -1.73 10.73 9.64
C THR A 117 -0.72 10.45 8.55
N ILE A 118 -0.92 9.37 7.79
CA ILE A 118 -0.20 9.10 6.55
C ILE A 118 -0.85 9.88 5.43
N GLU A 119 -0.07 10.63 4.66
CA GLU A 119 -0.49 11.20 3.37
C GLU A 119 0.19 10.39 2.27
N THR A 120 -0.56 9.92 1.27
CA THR A 120 -0.01 9.09 0.20
C THR A 120 -0.60 9.39 -1.17
N THR A 121 0.29 9.28 -2.17
CA THR A 121 -0.04 9.14 -3.57
C THR A 121 0.68 7.90 -4.10
N LEU A 122 -0.06 6.89 -4.52
CA LEU A 122 0.49 5.72 -5.21
C LEU A 122 0.18 5.83 -6.69
N LYS A 123 1.22 5.94 -7.51
CA LYS A 123 1.10 5.94 -8.95
C LYS A 123 2.34 5.47 -9.69
N ASN A 124 2.13 5.01 -10.92
CA ASN A 124 3.21 4.71 -11.86
C ASN A 124 3.84 6.02 -12.37
N PRO A 125 5.18 6.16 -12.33
CA PRO A 125 5.85 7.37 -12.82
C PRO A 125 5.67 7.54 -14.33
N THR A 126 5.27 8.74 -14.75
CA THR A 126 5.23 9.14 -16.17
C THR A 126 6.51 9.87 -16.61
N ARG A 127 7.30 10.35 -15.65
CA ARG A 127 8.60 10.99 -15.81
C ARG A 127 9.38 10.89 -14.48
N PRO A 128 10.72 11.07 -14.48
CA PRO A 128 11.50 11.06 -13.25
C PRO A 128 10.95 12.02 -12.19
N GLY A 129 10.79 11.52 -10.96
CA GLY A 129 10.29 12.30 -9.83
C GLY A 129 8.76 12.44 -9.77
N CYS A 130 8.01 11.74 -10.62
CA CYS A 130 6.54 11.81 -10.67
C CYS A 130 5.85 10.50 -10.29
N GLY A 131 6.58 9.56 -9.68
CA GLY A 131 6.03 8.32 -9.13
C GLY A 131 5.26 8.51 -7.82
N SER A 132 5.29 7.47 -7.00
CA SER A 132 4.59 7.41 -5.72
C SER A 132 5.31 8.22 -4.63
N SER A 133 4.55 8.85 -3.75
CA SER A 133 5.05 9.65 -2.64
C SER A 133 4.21 9.41 -1.39
N THR A 134 4.86 9.21 -0.26
CA THR A 134 4.20 8.99 1.02
C THR A 134 4.97 9.68 2.14
N ASP A 135 4.25 10.18 3.13
CA ASP A 135 4.80 10.79 4.33
C ASP A 135 3.85 10.63 5.52
N VAL A 136 4.35 10.95 6.71
CA VAL A 136 3.55 11.12 7.93
C VAL A 136 3.44 12.61 8.18
N THR A 137 2.22 13.11 8.41
CA THR A 137 1.96 14.52 8.73
C THR A 137 1.46 14.69 10.15
N LEU A 138 2.08 15.66 10.83
CA LEU A 138 1.73 16.20 12.14
C LEU A 138 1.54 17.72 12.06
N ILE A 139 1.36 18.27 10.85
CA ILE A 139 1.04 19.69 10.66
C ILE A 139 -0.38 19.91 11.22
N PRO A 140 -0.59 20.89 12.13
CA PRO A 140 -1.92 21.15 12.68
C PRO A 140 -2.99 21.30 11.57
N PRO A 141 -4.16 20.66 11.72
CA PRO A 141 -4.72 20.05 12.94
C PRO A 141 -4.29 18.60 13.23
N HIS A 142 -3.37 18.01 12.47
CA HIS A 142 -2.78 16.70 12.79
C HIS A 142 -1.79 16.82 13.95
N LYS A 143 -1.66 15.76 14.74
CA LYS A 143 -0.74 15.70 15.89
C LYS A 143 -0.44 14.25 16.22
N PHE A 144 0.66 14.01 16.92
CA PHE A 144 1.05 12.65 17.26
C PHE A 144 -0.02 11.98 18.13
N SER A 145 -0.46 10.78 17.75
CA SER A 145 -1.38 9.93 18.53
C SER A 145 -0.76 8.58 18.89
N VAL A 146 -0.27 7.86 17.89
CA VAL A 146 0.48 6.61 18.03
C VAL A 146 1.70 6.66 17.11
N THR A 147 2.66 5.76 17.36
CA THR A 147 3.73 5.48 16.40
C THR A 147 3.11 5.01 15.09
N THR A 148 3.44 5.71 14.01
CA THR A 148 2.91 5.45 12.68
C THR A 148 4.06 5.43 11.70
N GLY A 149 4.15 4.36 10.91
CA GLY A 149 5.14 4.21 9.87
C GLY A 149 4.58 3.59 8.61
N PHE A 150 5.38 3.62 7.56
CA PHE A 150 5.04 2.99 6.29
C PHE A 150 6.29 2.48 5.58
N GLY A 151 6.10 1.54 4.66
CA GLY A 151 7.12 1.06 3.74
C GLY A 151 6.52 0.73 2.38
N TYR A 152 7.28 1.02 1.33
CA TYR A 152 6.95 0.55 -0.01
C TYR A 152 7.26 -0.95 -0.15
N CYS A 153 6.44 -1.60 -0.97
CA CYS A 153 6.49 -3.03 -1.25
C CYS A 153 6.30 -3.26 -2.74
N ASN A 154 6.80 -4.37 -3.30
CA ASN A 154 6.69 -4.64 -4.74
C ASN A 154 7.34 -3.52 -5.58
N GLY A 155 8.43 -2.96 -5.05
CA GLY A 155 9.11 -1.78 -5.61
C GLY A 155 9.61 -0.87 -4.50
N CYS A 156 10.85 -0.39 -4.63
CA CYS A 156 11.50 0.45 -3.62
C CYS A 156 11.49 -0.19 -2.21
N ASP A 157 11.62 -1.51 -2.11
CA ASP A 157 11.56 -2.20 -0.83
C ASP A 157 12.64 -1.67 0.14
N GLY A 158 12.25 -1.48 1.41
CA GLY A 158 13.09 -0.85 2.43
C GLY A 158 13.07 0.69 2.40
N VAL A 159 12.43 1.30 1.40
CA VAL A 159 12.11 2.74 1.43
C VAL A 159 10.83 2.96 2.22
N GLY A 160 10.93 3.76 3.28
CA GLY A 160 9.84 4.04 4.18
C GLY A 160 10.20 5.10 5.20
N ASN A 161 9.27 5.39 6.08
CA ASN A 161 9.50 6.27 7.21
C ASN A 161 8.75 5.80 8.45
N ASN A 162 9.24 6.17 9.64
CA ASN A 162 8.62 5.78 10.89
C ASN A 162 8.61 6.95 11.88
N CYS A 163 7.43 7.51 12.13
CA CYS A 163 7.23 8.53 13.15
C CYS A 163 7.05 7.87 14.52
N ALA A 164 8.16 7.69 15.25
CA ALA A 164 8.17 7.02 16.54
C ALA A 164 7.65 7.88 17.71
N SER A 165 7.78 9.20 17.63
CA SER A 165 7.30 10.11 18.66
C SER A 165 7.01 11.51 18.12
N ALA A 166 6.34 12.33 18.92
CA ALA A 166 6.03 13.73 18.63
C ALA A 166 7.24 14.67 18.51
N GLY A 167 8.49 14.18 18.62
CA GLY A 167 9.71 15.00 18.65
C GLY A 167 10.72 14.74 17.53
N TYR A 168 10.45 13.80 16.61
CA TYR A 168 11.42 13.41 15.58
C TYR A 168 11.19 14.13 14.25
N PHE A 169 11.64 15.37 14.19
CA PHE A 169 11.65 16.20 12.99
C PHE A 169 13.06 16.65 12.65
N PRO A 170 13.36 16.95 11.38
CA PRO A 170 12.42 16.98 10.23
C PRO A 170 12.38 15.68 9.41
N ASN A 171 13.01 14.59 9.88
CA ASN A 171 13.26 13.42 9.05
C ASN A 171 12.14 12.36 9.08
N ASP A 172 11.28 12.36 10.12
CA ASP A 172 10.35 11.25 10.35
C ASP A 172 8.87 11.61 10.11
N ALA A 173 8.53 12.91 10.16
CA ALA A 173 7.21 13.44 9.82
C ALA A 173 7.28 14.92 9.39
N PHE A 174 6.27 15.37 8.63
CA PHE A 174 6.00 16.77 8.37
C PHE A 174 5.40 17.42 9.63
N CYS A 175 6.10 18.36 10.24
CA CYS A 175 5.56 19.25 11.27
C CYS A 175 5.40 20.69 10.76
N THR A 176 6.08 21.00 9.66
CA THR A 176 5.93 22.21 8.87
C THR A 176 5.82 21.85 7.39
N PRO A 177 5.19 22.68 6.53
CA PRO A 177 5.08 22.40 5.09
C PRO A 177 6.42 22.28 4.34
N THR A 178 7.55 22.55 4.98
CA THR A 178 8.88 22.55 4.38
C THR A 178 9.74 21.34 4.75
N ASP A 179 9.20 20.39 5.52
CA ASP A 179 9.93 19.20 6.01
C ASP A 179 10.04 18.10 4.95
N TYR A 180 10.45 18.45 3.72
CA TYR A 180 10.54 17.53 2.58
C TYR A 180 11.44 16.31 2.82
N GLN A 181 12.32 16.37 3.83
CA GLN A 181 13.18 15.26 4.24
C GLN A 181 12.41 14.10 4.88
N SER A 182 11.17 14.34 5.33
CA SER A 182 10.27 13.29 5.87
C SER A 182 9.50 12.53 4.80
N GLN A 183 9.47 13.05 3.57
CA GLN A 183 8.83 12.40 2.44
C GLN A 183 9.67 11.26 1.89
N ARG A 184 9.00 10.21 1.42
CA ARG A 184 9.63 9.08 0.74
C ARG A 184 9.00 8.88 -0.63
N GLN A 185 9.86 8.94 -1.63
CA GLN A 185 9.51 8.82 -3.04
C GLN A 185 9.84 7.42 -3.55
N CYS A 186 9.00 6.88 -4.43
CA CYS A 186 9.27 5.66 -5.17
C CYS A 186 8.97 5.84 -6.66
N GLN A 187 9.90 5.41 -7.50
CA GLN A 187 9.80 5.50 -8.96
C GLN A 187 9.61 4.13 -9.63
N ALA A 188 9.12 3.13 -8.88
CA ALA A 188 8.73 1.83 -9.42
C ALA A 188 7.25 1.84 -9.85
N ASN A 189 6.91 1.01 -10.83
CA ASN A 189 5.51 0.75 -11.18
C ASN A 189 4.87 -0.21 -10.19
N ASP A 190 3.56 -0.10 -10.00
CA ASP A 190 2.67 -1.00 -9.27
C ASP A 190 3.15 -1.26 -7.83
N VAL A 191 3.73 -0.23 -7.22
CA VAL A 191 4.23 -0.29 -5.85
C VAL A 191 3.08 -0.38 -4.86
N ASN A 192 3.21 -1.24 -3.87
CA ASN A 192 2.29 -1.39 -2.76
C ASN A 192 2.79 -0.59 -1.55
N LEU A 193 1.90 -0.37 -0.59
CA LEU A 193 2.20 0.36 0.63
C LEU A 193 1.78 -0.49 1.84
N ALA A 194 2.71 -0.77 2.73
CA ALA A 194 2.42 -1.32 4.05
C ALA A 194 2.43 -0.17 5.06
N ILE A 195 1.35 -0.02 5.84
CA ILE A 195 1.24 0.98 6.90
C ILE A 195 1.19 0.25 8.23
N THR A 196 2.03 0.67 9.17
CA THR A 196 2.16 0.06 10.49
C THR A 196 1.81 1.07 11.58
N PHE A 197 0.98 0.63 12.52
CA PHE A 197 0.66 1.37 13.74
C PHE A 197 1.09 0.55 14.95
N CYS A 198 1.96 1.14 15.78
CA CYS A 198 2.68 0.43 16.84
C CYS A 198 3.47 -0.81 16.35
#